data_AF-A0A1C3RIV3-F1
#
_entry.id   AF-A0A1C3RIV3-F1
#
_cell.length_a   1.000
_cell.length_b   1.000
_cell.length_c   1.000
_cell.angle_alpha   90.00
_cell.angle_beta   90.00
_cell.angle_gamma   90.00
#
_symmetry.space_group_name_H-M   'P 1'
#
loop_
_entity.id
_entity.type
_entity.pdbx_description
1 polymer ?
#
loop_
_entity_poly.entity_id
_entity_poly.type
_entity_poly.pdbx_seq_one_letter_code
_entity_poly.pdbx_strand_id
1 'polypeptide(L)'
;MLTHIRDDNLRLILAPQEKEYIEEQYEYHQTSLIYCITSIVGLFFYAQLSPLILVINKQAYGVLMTFGFLWVIVAFCALLMFIPILLKVLKYKKLIAEQKVFLQKYNRSL
;
A
#
# COMPACT_ATOMS: atom_id res chain seq x y z
N MET A 1 -7.66 18.59 36.69
CA MET A 1 -6.23 18.81 36.41
C MET A 1 -5.40 17.53 36.55
N LEU A 2 -5.58 16.74 37.63
CA LEU A 2 -4.94 15.41 37.81
C LEU A 2 -5.41 14.32 36.83
N THR A 3 -6.65 14.39 36.35
CA THR A 3 -7.19 13.48 35.32
C THR A 3 -6.46 13.60 33.99
N HIS A 4 -6.06 14.83 33.62
CA HIS A 4 -5.37 15.11 32.36
C HIS A 4 -3.97 14.48 32.31
N ILE A 5 -3.22 14.55 33.42
CA ILE A 5 -1.87 13.98 33.53
C ILE A 5 -1.92 12.44 33.48
N ARG A 6 -2.98 11.83 34.03
CA ARG A 6 -3.17 10.37 34.02
C ARG A 6 -3.53 9.86 32.61
N ASP A 7 -4.35 10.59 31.86
CA ASP A 7 -4.69 10.25 30.46
C ASP A 7 -3.48 10.41 29.52
N ASP A 8 -2.66 11.44 29.71
CA ASP A 8 -1.46 11.67 28.91
C ASP A 8 -0.38 10.58 29.15
N ASN A 9 -0.24 10.11 30.39
CA ASN A 9 0.63 8.98 30.72
C ASN A 9 0.10 7.64 30.19
N LEU A 10 -1.22 7.42 30.21
CA LEU A 10 -1.83 6.22 29.63
C LEU A 10 -1.65 6.20 28.10
N ARG A 11 -1.81 7.37 27.46
CA ARG A 11 -1.50 7.56 26.03
C ARG A 11 -0.04 7.32 25.71
N LEU A 12 0.89 7.66 26.60
CA LEU A 12 2.32 7.34 26.42
C LEU A 12 2.64 5.85 26.51
N ILE A 13 1.91 5.10 27.35
CA ILE A 13 2.07 3.64 27.47
C ILE A 13 1.42 2.92 26.28
N LEU A 14 0.32 3.45 25.75
CA LEU A 14 -0.38 2.93 24.57
C LEU A 14 0.27 3.39 23.24
N ALA A 15 0.94 4.55 23.21
CA ALA A 15 1.61 5.09 22.03
C ALA A 15 2.62 4.13 21.36
N PRO A 16 3.47 3.37 22.08
CA PRO A 16 4.37 2.41 21.43
C PRO A 16 3.62 1.25 20.76
N GLN A 17 2.55 0.72 21.38
CA GLN A 17 1.74 -0.35 20.77
C GLN A 17 0.92 0.17 19.58
N GLU A 18 0.34 1.36 19.70
CA GLU A 18 -0.42 1.99 18.63
C GLU A 18 0.50 2.36 17.45
N LYS A 19 1.75 2.77 17.73
CA LYS A 19 2.76 3.04 16.71
C LYS A 19 3.16 1.78 15.94
N GLU A 20 3.43 0.68 16.63
CA GLU A 20 3.81 -0.59 16.00
C GLU A 20 2.69 -1.11 15.08
N TYR A 21 1.44 -1.04 15.56
CA TYR A 21 0.26 -1.38 14.73
C TYR A 21 0.12 -0.46 13.51
N ILE A 22 0.33 0.85 13.66
CA ILE A 22 0.26 1.81 12.55
C ILE A 22 1.38 1.57 11.53
N GLU A 23 2.60 1.26 11.98
CA GLU A 23 3.74 0.94 11.10
C GLU A 23 3.49 -0.36 10.33
N GLU A 24 2.98 -1.41 10.98
CA GLU A 24 2.62 -2.67 10.33
C GLU A 24 1.53 -2.48 9.26
N GLN A 25 0.47 -1.71 9.57
CA GLN A 25 -0.58 -1.39 8.60
C GLN A 25 -0.06 -0.53 7.45
N TYR A 26 0.87 0.38 7.72
CA TYR A 26 1.50 1.20 6.69
C TYR A 26 2.35 0.35 5.73
N GLU A 27 3.18 -0.55 6.25
CA GLU A 27 3.98 -1.47 5.43
C GLU A 27 3.11 -2.41 4.59
N TYR A 28 2.04 -2.95 5.17
CA TYR A 28 1.08 -3.77 4.45
C TYR A 28 0.45 -3.01 3.27
N HIS A 29 0.01 -1.77 3.50
CA HIS A 29 -0.58 -0.94 2.44
C HIS A 29 0.43 -0.47 1.40
N GLN A 30 1.68 -0.20 1.78
CA GLN A 30 2.75 0.09 0.82
C GLN A 30 3.04 -1.11 -0.06
N THR A 31 3.17 -2.30 0.52
CA THR A 31 3.41 -3.54 -0.22
C THR A 31 2.26 -3.83 -1.19
N SER A 32 1.01 -3.64 -0.73
CA SER A 32 -0.18 -3.77 -1.58
C SER A 32 -0.17 -2.81 -2.77
N LEU A 33 0.31 -1.57 -2.57
CA LEU A 33 0.51 -0.58 -3.62
C LEU A 33 1.55 -1.02 -4.66
N ILE A 34 2.68 -1.59 -4.21
CA ILE A 34 3.72 -2.13 -5.08
C ILE A 34 3.15 -3.26 -5.95
N TYR A 35 2.37 -4.17 -5.37
CA TYR A 35 1.71 -5.22 -6.16
C TYR A 35 0.75 -4.64 -7.20
N CYS A 36 -0.07 -3.65 -6.85
CA CYS A 36 -0.98 -2.99 -7.80
C CYS A 36 -0.21 -2.38 -8.98
N ILE A 37 0.88 -1.65 -8.70
CA ILE A 37 1.73 -1.05 -9.73
C ILE A 37 2.37 -2.13 -10.60
N THR A 38 2.89 -3.20 -9.98
CA THR A 38 3.55 -4.30 -10.68
C THR A 38 2.58 -5.02 -11.62
N SER A 39 1.33 -5.22 -11.22
CA SER A 39 0.28 -5.79 -12.07
C SER A 39 -0.06 -4.90 -13.27
N ILE A 40 -0.09 -3.57 -13.09
CA ILE A 40 -0.36 -2.65 -14.20
C ILE A 40 0.84 -2.63 -15.18
N VAL A 41 2.06 -2.55 -14.65
CA VAL A 41 3.29 -2.55 -15.45
C VAL A 41 3.48 -3.88 -16.18
N GLY A 42 3.19 -5.01 -15.53
CA GLY A 42 3.25 -6.33 -16.16
C GLY A 42 2.28 -6.49 -17.33
N LEU A 43 1.05 -5.94 -17.21
CA LEU A 43 0.11 -5.90 -18.34
C LEU A 43 0.66 -5.09 -19.52
N PHE A 44 1.34 -3.98 -19.24
CA PHE A 44 1.96 -3.15 -20.29
C PHE A 44 3.06 -3.91 -21.04
N PHE A 45 3.98 -4.57 -20.32
CA PHE A 45 5.00 -5.41 -20.96
C PHE A 45 4.39 -6.59 -21.73
N TYR A 46 3.35 -7.22 -21.17
CA TYR A 46 2.62 -8.29 -21.83
C TYR A 46 2.01 -7.82 -23.16
N ALA A 47 1.38 -6.64 -23.19
CA ALA A 47 0.80 -6.06 -24.40
C ALA A 47 1.86 -5.75 -25.48
N GLN A 48 3.09 -5.41 -25.08
CA GLN A 48 4.19 -5.18 -26.02
C GLN A 48 4.83 -6.46 -26.55
N LEU A 49 4.95 -7.51 -25.72
CA LEU A 49 5.62 -8.76 -26.07
C LEU A 49 4.69 -9.74 -26.80
N SER A 50 3.40 -9.74 -26.49
CA SER A 50 2.43 -10.67 -27.09
C SER A 50 2.36 -10.64 -28.63
N PRO A 51 2.42 -9.49 -29.34
CA PRO A 51 2.44 -9.48 -30.80
C PRO A 51 3.72 -10.10 -31.36
N LEU A 52 4.86 -9.88 -30.69
CA LEU A 52 6.15 -10.44 -31.10
C LEU A 52 6.14 -11.97 -31.00
N ILE A 53 5.57 -12.50 -29.92
CA ILE A 53 5.41 -13.95 -29.72
C ILE A 53 4.48 -14.55 -30.78
N LEU A 54 3.41 -13.85 -31.15
CA LEU A 54 2.46 -14.31 -32.18
C LEU A 54 3.08 -14.37 -33.59
N VAL A 55 4.01 -13.47 -33.90
CA VAL A 55 4.77 -13.50 -35.16
C VAL A 55 5.67 -14.75 -35.21
N ILE A 56 6.29 -15.11 -34.10
CA ILE A 56 7.21 -16.26 -34.00
C ILE A 56 6.44 -17.59 -33.94
N ASN A 57 5.36 -17.66 -33.15
CA ASN A 57 4.59 -18.88 -32.94
C ASN A 57 3.08 -18.60 -32.89
N LYS A 58 2.43 -18.78 -34.04
CA LYS A 58 0.98 -18.59 -34.19
C LYS A 58 0.13 -19.56 -33.35
N GLN A 59 0.66 -20.72 -32.98
CA GLN A 59 -0.06 -21.70 -32.16
C GLN A 59 -0.22 -21.26 -30.70
N ALA A 60 0.60 -20.30 -30.24
CA ALA A 60 0.52 -19.75 -28.89
C ALA A 60 -0.67 -18.78 -28.69
N TYR A 61 -1.46 -18.49 -29.74
CA TYR A 61 -2.55 -17.51 -29.68
C TYR A 61 -3.58 -17.80 -28.59
N GLY A 62 -4.04 -19.05 -28.47
CA GLY A 62 -5.04 -19.40 -27.46
C GLY A 62 -4.53 -19.21 -26.02
N VAL A 63 -3.26 -19.53 -25.79
CA VAL A 63 -2.59 -19.34 -24.49
C VAL A 63 -2.46 -17.86 -24.18
N LEU A 64 -1.96 -17.07 -25.15
CA LEU A 64 -1.84 -15.62 -24.98
C LEU A 64 -3.19 -14.98 -24.70
N MET A 65 -4.23 -15.24 -25.49
CA MET A 65 -5.56 -14.67 -25.25
C MET A 65 -6.10 -14.97 -23.84
N THR A 66 -5.94 -16.20 -23.35
CA THR A 66 -6.40 -16.60 -22.02
C THR A 66 -5.61 -15.89 -20.91
N PHE A 67 -4.28 -15.85 -21.03
CA PHE A 67 -3.43 -15.13 -20.07
C PHE A 67 -3.68 -13.62 -20.09
N GLY A 68 -3.83 -13.03 -21.27
CA GLY A 68 -4.13 -11.61 -21.45
C GLY A 68 -5.44 -11.24 -20.78
N PHE A 69 -6.50 -12.03 -20.95
CA PHE A 69 -7.78 -11.81 -20.27
C PHE A 69 -7.65 -11.86 -18.75
N LEU A 70 -6.95 -12.85 -18.21
CA LEU A 70 -6.70 -12.97 -16.77
C LEU A 70 -5.94 -11.75 -16.24
N TRP A 71 -4.89 -11.31 -16.95
CA TRP A 71 -4.10 -10.15 -16.58
C TRP A 71 -4.91 -8.85 -16.61
N VAL A 72 -5.78 -8.67 -17.59
CA VAL A 72 -6.68 -7.51 -17.67
C VAL A 72 -7.61 -7.46 -16.45
N ILE A 73 -8.18 -8.60 -16.04
CA ILE A 73 -9.02 -8.67 -14.83
C ILE A 73 -8.21 -8.26 -13.59
N VAL A 74 -7.01 -8.82 -13.42
CA VAL A 74 -6.14 -8.50 -12.28
C VAL A 74 -5.77 -7.02 -12.25
N ALA A 75 -5.39 -6.45 -13.40
CA ALA A 75 -5.05 -5.04 -13.51
C ALA A 75 -6.25 -4.12 -13.23
N PHE A 76 -7.45 -4.50 -13.69
CA PHE A 76 -8.68 -3.76 -13.41
C PHE A 76 -9.02 -3.77 -11.91
N CYS A 77 -8.91 -4.92 -11.25
CA CYS A 77 -9.07 -5.03 -9.80
C CYS A 77 -8.03 -4.18 -9.06
N ALA A 78 -6.77 -4.21 -9.50
CA ALA A 78 -5.71 -3.40 -8.93
C ALA A 78 -5.99 -1.89 -9.07
N LEU A 79 -6.52 -1.45 -10.22
CA LEU A 79 -6.92 -0.06 -10.46
C LEU A 79 -8.03 0.41 -9.51
N LEU A 80 -9.05 -0.41 -9.29
CA LEU A 80 -10.13 -0.10 -8.35
C LEU A 80 -9.64 0.02 -6.90
N MET A 81 -8.67 -0.81 -6.51
CA MET A 81 -8.09 -0.79 -5.16
C MET A 81 -6.98 0.25 -4.98
N PHE A 82 -6.41 0.78 -6.07
CA PHE A 82 -5.28 1.70 -6.00
C PHE A 82 -5.59 2.98 -5.23
N ILE A 83 -6.71 3.66 -5.56
CA ILE A 83 -7.13 4.91 -4.90
C ILE A 83 -7.36 4.72 -3.39
N PRO A 84 -8.16 3.74 -2.92
CA PRO A 84 -8.39 3.57 -1.49
C PRO A 84 -7.13 3.17 -0.73
N ILE A 85 -6.24 2.36 -1.32
CA ILE A 85 -4.94 2.01 -0.69
C ILE A 85 -4.07 3.26 -0.58
N LEU A 86 -3.99 4.09 -1.63
CA LEU A 86 -3.22 5.32 -1.62
C LEU A 86 -3.69 6.30 -0.53
N LEU A 87 -5.01 6.48 -0.38
CA LEU A 87 -5.59 7.31 0.67
C LEU A 87 -5.24 6.79 2.07
N LYS A 88 -5.28 5.47 2.29
CA LYS A 88 -4.86 4.86 3.55
C LYS A 88 -3.39 5.12 3.83
N VAL A 89 -2.49 4.91 2.87
CA VAL A 89 -1.05 5.20 3.02
C VAL A 89 -0.81 6.66 3.39
N LEU A 90 -1.48 7.61 2.73
CA LEU A 90 -1.37 9.04 3.07
C LEU A 90 -1.87 9.34 4.48
N LYS A 91 -2.99 8.72 4.90
CA LYS A 91 -3.53 8.86 6.26
C LYS A 91 -2.55 8.34 7.32
N TYR A 92 -2.02 7.13 7.13
CA TYR A 92 -1.05 6.54 8.05
C TYR A 92 0.26 7.34 8.11
N LYS A 93 0.74 7.84 6.96
CA LYS A 93 1.91 8.72 6.91
C LYS A 93 1.71 10.00 7.73
N LYS A 94 0.51 10.58 7.66
CA LYS A 94 0.15 11.76 8.47
C LYS A 94 0.11 11.43 9.97
N LEU A 95 -0.52 10.30 10.35
CA LEU A 95 -0.60 9.84 11.74
C LEU A 95 0.80 9.61 12.36
N ILE A 96 1.72 8.99 11.61
CA ILE A 96 3.10 8.77 12.06
C ILE A 96 3.82 10.11 12.30
N ALA A 97 3.58 11.13 11.45
CA ALA A 97 4.17 12.45 11.64
C ALA A 97 3.63 13.16 12.89
N GLU A 98 2.32 13.09 13.14
CA GLU A 98 1.68 13.67 14.33
C GLU A 98 2.17 13.02 15.62
N GLN A 99 2.31 11.69 15.67
CA GLN A 99 2.89 10.99 16.82
C GLN A 99 4.35 11.40 17.09
N LYS A 100 5.19 11.56 16.06
CA LYS A 100 6.57 12.02 16.23
C LYS A 100 6.63 13.42 16.82
N VAL A 101 5.77 14.32 16.37
CA VAL A 101 5.67 15.69 16.91
C VAL A 101 5.21 15.67 18.37
N PHE A 102 4.24 14.83 18.72
CA PHE A 102 3.78 14.66 20.10
C PHE A 102 4.91 14.16 21.03
N LEU A 103 5.61 13.09 20.63
CA LEU A 103 6.75 12.55 21.39
C LEU A 103 7.87 13.59 21.55
N GLN A 104 8.19 14.35 20.51
CA GLN A 104 9.19 15.43 20.60
C GLN A 104 8.77 16.55 21.56
N LYS A 105 7.50 16.94 21.56
CA LYS A 105 6.98 17.98 22.47
C LYS A 105 7.02 17.50 23.92
N TYR A 106 6.66 16.24 24.17
CA TYR A 106 6.68 15.65 25.50
C TYR A 106 8.11 15.52 26.06
N ASN A 107 9.07 15.10 25.22
CA ASN A 107 10.47 14.95 25.63
C ASN A 107 11.18 16.30 25.89
N ARG A 108 10.61 17.42 25.41
CA ARG A 108 11.08 18.78 25.73
C ARG A 108 10.44 19.36 27.00
N SER A 109 9.33 18.79 27.46
CA SER A 109 8.62 19.22 28.68
C SER A 109 9.00 18.42 29.93
N LEU A 110 9.79 17.35 29.76
CA LEU A 110 10.50 16.61 30.80
C LEU A 110 11.88 17.25 31.05
#